data_AF-A0A0A9X2K0-F1
#
_entry.id   AF-A0A0A9X2K0-F1
#
_cell.length_a   1.000
_cell.length_b   1.000
_cell.length_c   1.000
_cell.angle_alpha   90.00
_cell.angle_beta   90.00
_cell.angle_gamma   90.00
#
_symmetry.space_group_name_H-M   'P 1'
#
loop_
_entity.id
_entity.type
_entity.pdbx_description
1 polymer ?
#
loop_
_entity_poly.entity_id
_entity_poly.type
_entity_poly.pdbx_seq_one_letter_code
_entity_poly.pdbx_strand_id
1 'polypeptide(L)'
;DFIRFATRFLITNMVVLSQTVLHSYIRFCKLPEGPTAWLQILSYSTCSAVRKSQRTPYTVSQSLFQTAPLVILNNFTSNKPNIQILAKILQNLFPPINIATSTVKQCKRAVLFHYNSQTDTIEFRHYAISI
;
A
#
# COMPACT_ATOMS: atom_id res chain seq x y z
N ASP A 1 -5.76 20.83 -10.02
CA ASP A 1 -4.78 21.62 -9.26
C ASP A 1 -3.50 20.85 -8.89
N PHE A 2 -3.53 19.81 -8.04
CA PHE A 2 -2.32 19.09 -7.59
C PHE A 2 -1.56 18.29 -8.67
N ILE A 3 -2.26 17.85 -9.72
CA ILE A 3 -1.67 17.07 -10.82
C ILE A 3 -0.60 17.87 -11.57
N ARG A 4 -0.82 19.18 -11.78
CA ARG A 4 0.13 20.06 -12.48
C ARG A 4 1.44 20.23 -11.69
N PHE A 5 1.35 20.28 -10.37
CA PHE A 5 2.53 20.29 -9.50
C PHE A 5 3.28 18.96 -9.52
N ALA A 6 2.54 17.85 -9.45
CA ALA A 6 3.14 16.51 -9.43
C ALA A 6 4.00 16.23 -10.68
N THR A 7 3.58 16.69 -11.86
CA THR A 7 4.37 16.59 -13.09
C THR A 7 5.70 17.35 -12.99
N ARG A 8 5.71 18.54 -12.38
CA ARG A 8 6.93 19.34 -12.21
C ARG A 8 7.94 18.68 -11.25
N PHE A 9 7.44 17.96 -10.25
CA PHE A 9 8.26 17.26 -9.26
C PHE A 9 8.56 15.79 -9.63
N LEU A 10 8.23 15.37 -10.86
CA LEU A 10 8.43 14.01 -11.35
C LEU A 10 7.79 12.94 -10.44
N ILE A 11 6.69 13.29 -9.77
CA ILE A 11 5.95 12.37 -8.90
C ILE A 11 5.17 11.40 -9.78
N THR A 12 5.46 10.11 -9.63
CA THR A 12 4.89 9.05 -10.47
C THR A 12 3.59 8.45 -9.90
N ASN A 13 3.42 8.49 -8.58
CA ASN A 13 2.26 7.95 -7.89
C ASN A 13 1.77 8.94 -6.83
N MET A 14 0.46 9.09 -6.71
CA MET A 14 -0.17 9.94 -5.69
C MET A 14 -1.25 9.14 -4.97
N VAL A 15 -1.31 9.29 -3.65
CA VAL A 15 -2.39 8.74 -2.82
C VAL A 15 -3.23 9.88 -2.31
N VAL A 16 -4.53 9.84 -2.57
CA VAL A 16 -5.47 10.89 -2.16
C VAL A 16 -6.50 10.29 -1.23
N LEU A 17 -6.58 10.84 -0.03
CA LEU A 17 -7.66 10.56 0.90
C LEU A 17 -8.76 11.60 0.70
N SER A 18 -10.01 11.17 0.70
CA SER A 18 -11.16 12.05 0.54
C SER A 18 -12.29 11.56 1.41
N GLN A 19 -12.99 12.47 2.08
CA GLN A 19 -14.06 12.14 2.99
C GLN A 19 -15.32 12.88 2.55
N THR A 20 -16.42 12.14 2.44
CA THR A 20 -17.77 12.69 2.32
C THR A 20 -18.47 12.60 3.67
N VAL A 21 -19.69 13.13 3.77
CA VAL A 21 -20.47 13.10 5.01
C VAL A 21 -20.67 11.68 5.54
N LEU A 22 -20.75 10.69 4.65
CA LEU A 22 -21.05 9.29 5.00
C LEU A 22 -19.84 8.36 4.93
N HIS A 23 -18.90 8.59 4.01
CA HIS A 23 -17.87 7.61 3.69
C HIS A 23 -16.51 8.25 3.46
N SER A 24 -15.46 7.50 3.79
CA SER A 24 -14.08 7.85 3.50
C SER A 24 -13.56 7.00 2.34
N TYR A 25 -12.79 7.62 1.47
CA TYR A 25 -12.25 7.02 0.26
C TYR A 25 -10.74 7.21 0.20
N ILE A 26 -10.07 6.21 -0.36
CA ILE A 26 -8.66 6.27 -0.75
C ILE A 26 -8.56 6.09 -2.26
N ARG A 27 -7.78 6.96 -2.90
CA ARG A 27 -7.53 6.92 -4.33
C ARG A 27 -6.05 6.75 -4.60
N PHE A 28 -5.71 5.74 -5.39
CA PHE A 28 -4.36 5.52 -5.89
C PHE A 28 -4.29 6.00 -7.34
N CYS A 29 -3.55 7.06 -7.57
CA CYS A 29 -3.44 7.72 -8.87
C CYS A 29 -2.05 7.47 -9.47
N LYS A 30 -2.01 6.95 -10.70
CA LYS A 30 -0.79 6.94 -11.51
C LYS A 30 -0.73 8.22 -12.34
N LEU A 31 0.39 8.93 -12.29
CA LEU A 31 0.61 10.23 -12.96
C LEU A 31 1.69 10.10 -14.04
N PRO A 32 1.71 11.00 -15.06
CA PRO A 32 0.80 12.12 -15.31
C PRO A 32 -0.54 11.71 -15.94
N GLU A 33 -0.53 10.72 -16.84
CA GLU A 33 -1.72 10.07 -17.39
C GLU A 33 -1.66 8.58 -17.05
N GLY A 34 -2.54 8.14 -16.16
CA GLY A 34 -2.54 6.76 -15.72
C GLY A 34 -3.84 6.39 -15.03
N PRO A 35 -4.06 5.08 -14.80
CA PRO A 35 -5.28 4.62 -14.17
C PRO A 35 -5.34 5.12 -12.72
N THR A 36 -6.57 5.39 -12.27
CA THR A 36 -6.86 5.74 -10.89
C THR A 36 -7.75 4.67 -10.29
N ALA A 37 -7.33 4.07 -9.18
CA ALA A 37 -8.16 3.14 -8.42
C ALA A 37 -8.82 3.86 -7.25
N TRP A 38 -10.14 3.68 -7.13
CA TRP A 38 -10.95 4.24 -6.05
C TRP A 38 -11.37 3.11 -5.12
N LEU A 39 -11.09 3.26 -3.83
CA LEU A 39 -11.51 2.31 -2.81
C LEU A 39 -12.22 3.04 -1.68
N GLN A 40 -13.31 2.45 -1.21
CA GLN A 40 -13.97 2.88 0.01
C GLN A 40 -13.24 2.27 1.22
N ILE A 41 -12.96 3.10 2.22
CA ILE A 41 -12.39 2.65 3.49
C ILE A 41 -13.54 2.12 4.34
N LEU A 42 -13.56 0.80 4.56
CA LEU A 42 -14.57 0.14 5.40
C LEU A 42 -14.25 0.28 6.89
N SER A 43 -12.99 0.06 7.25
CA SER A 43 -12.50 0.14 8.62
C SER A 43 -11.04 0.53 8.62
N TYR A 44 -10.63 1.35 9.59
CA TYR A 44 -9.23 1.67 9.81
C TYR A 44 -8.88 1.55 11.29
N SER A 45 -7.60 1.40 11.59
CA SER A 45 -7.08 1.38 12.95
C SER A 45 -5.85 2.27 13.02
N THR A 46 -5.72 3.00 14.12
CA THR A 46 -4.56 3.86 14.35
C THR A 46 -3.38 3.03 14.83
N CYS A 47 -2.16 3.49 14.53
CA CYS A 47 -0.95 2.85 15.02
C CYS A 47 -0.91 2.73 16.56
N SER A 48 -1.51 3.69 17.27
CA SER A 48 -1.59 3.67 18.74
C SER A 48 -2.54 2.59 19.26
N ALA A 49 -3.69 2.38 18.61
CA ALA A 49 -4.62 1.31 18.96
C ALA A 49 -3.99 -0.08 18.73
N VAL A 50 -3.35 -0.28 17.58
CA VAL A 50 -2.67 -1.54 17.25
C VAL A 50 -1.53 -1.84 18.23
N ARG A 51 -0.77 -0.81 18.64
CA ARG A 51 0.31 -0.99 19.62
C ARG A 51 -0.21 -1.40 20.99
N LYS A 52 -1.34 -0.83 21.42
CA LYS A 52 -1.98 -1.16 22.71
C LYS A 52 -2.57 -2.57 22.72
N SER A 53 -3.04 -3.08 21.58
CA SER A 53 -3.60 -4.43 21.48
C SER A 53 -2.54 -5.53 21.42
N GLN A 54 -1.27 -5.18 21.16
CA GLN A 54 -0.18 -6.16 21.07
C GLN A 54 0.37 -6.50 22.46
N ARG A 55 0.52 -7.80 22.75
CA ARG A 55 1.15 -8.29 23.99
C ARG A 55 2.61 -7.85 24.10
N THR A 56 3.32 -7.85 22.99
CA THR A 56 4.73 -7.43 22.87
C THR A 56 4.85 -6.44 21.70
N PRO A 57 4.61 -5.14 21.95
CA PRO A 57 4.64 -4.15 20.89
C PRO A 57 6.06 -4.01 20.33
N TYR A 58 6.18 -4.06 18.99
CA TYR A 58 7.46 -3.86 18.33
C TYR A 58 7.84 -2.37 18.34
N THR A 59 9.05 -2.05 18.82
CA THR A 59 9.56 -0.67 18.78
C THR A 59 9.92 -0.30 17.36
N VAL A 60 9.12 0.58 16.76
CA VAL A 60 9.37 1.10 15.43
C VAL A 60 10.55 2.08 15.49
N SER A 61 11.73 1.65 15.05
CA SER A 61 12.88 2.54 14.88
C SER A 61 12.84 3.26 13.53
N GLN A 62 13.41 4.46 13.48
CA GLN A 62 13.47 5.24 12.24
C GLN A 62 14.29 4.56 11.14
N SER A 63 15.26 3.72 11.52
CA SER A 63 16.08 2.93 10.60
C SER A 63 15.31 1.89 9.78
N LEU A 64 14.10 1.50 10.20
CA LEU A 64 13.24 0.59 9.41
C LEU A 64 12.68 1.27 8.16
N PHE A 65 12.45 2.58 8.22
CA PHE A 65 11.83 3.34 7.12
C PHE A 65 12.82 3.77 6.04
N GLN A 66 14.13 3.67 6.31
CA GLN A 66 15.18 3.95 5.33
C GLN A 66 15.20 2.93 4.19
N THR A 67 14.74 1.70 4.45
CA THR A 67 14.65 0.62 3.46
C THR A 67 13.23 0.50 2.92
N ALA A 68 13.07 0.25 1.61
CA ALA A 68 11.77 0.01 1.00
C ALA A 68 11.14 -1.30 1.53
N PRO A 69 9.80 -1.37 1.67
CA PRO A 69 9.13 -2.58 2.10
C PRO A 69 8.99 -3.59 0.96
N LEU A 70 8.92 -4.87 1.30
CA LEU A 70 8.48 -5.92 0.40
C LEU A 70 6.98 -5.84 0.16
N VAL A 71 6.54 -5.85 -1.10
CA VAL A 71 5.10 -5.85 -1.43
C VAL A 71 4.63 -7.27 -1.68
N ILE A 72 3.62 -7.68 -0.93
CA ILE A 72 3.00 -8.99 -1.06
C ILE A 72 1.56 -8.76 -1.49
N LEU A 73 1.23 -9.24 -2.69
CA LEU A 73 -0.15 -9.29 -3.19
C LEU A 73 -0.68 -10.70 -3.03
N ASN A 74 -1.59 -10.89 -2.09
CA ASN A 74 -2.22 -12.19 -1.82
C ASN A 74 -3.62 -12.24 -2.44
N ASN A 75 -3.91 -13.33 -3.17
CA ASN A 75 -5.18 -13.59 -3.85
C ASN A 75 -5.59 -12.58 -4.94
N PHE A 76 -4.65 -11.85 -5.55
CA PHE A 76 -4.94 -10.94 -6.67
C PHE A 76 -5.05 -11.65 -8.05
N THR A 77 -5.25 -12.96 -8.08
CA THR A 77 -5.30 -13.80 -9.30
C THR A 77 -6.67 -13.83 -10.00
N SER A 78 -7.53 -12.85 -9.73
CA SER A 78 -8.87 -12.80 -10.31
C SER A 78 -8.85 -12.51 -11.83
N ASN A 79 -9.79 -13.12 -12.56
CA ASN A 79 -10.04 -12.80 -13.97
C ASN A 79 -10.73 -11.44 -14.18
N LYS A 80 -11.09 -10.73 -13.10
CA LYS A 80 -11.66 -9.38 -13.19
C LYS A 80 -10.58 -8.37 -13.62
N PRO A 81 -10.75 -7.64 -14.73
CA PRO A 81 -9.74 -6.71 -15.24
C PRO A 81 -9.42 -5.59 -14.23
N ASN A 82 -10.43 -5.13 -13.48
CA ASN A 82 -10.27 -4.08 -12.46
C ASN A 82 -9.29 -4.49 -11.34
N ILE A 83 -9.33 -5.77 -10.92
CA ILE A 83 -8.46 -6.28 -9.86
C ILE A 83 -7.02 -6.42 -10.36
N GLN A 84 -6.82 -6.79 -11.62
CA GLN A 84 -5.49 -6.87 -12.23
C GLN A 84 -4.84 -5.49 -12.38
N ILE A 85 -5.63 -4.48 -12.79
CA ILE A 85 -5.16 -3.10 -12.86
C ILE A 85 -4.81 -2.60 -11.46
N LEU A 86 -5.66 -2.88 -10.47
CA LEU A 86 -5.40 -2.53 -9.07
C LEU A 86 -4.12 -3.18 -8.55
N ALA A 87 -3.91 -4.48 -8.81
CA ALA A 87 -2.67 -5.17 -8.46
C ALA A 87 -1.43 -4.47 -9.03
N LYS A 88 -1.47 -4.08 -10.32
CA LYS A 88 -0.39 -3.33 -10.96
C LYS A 88 -0.19 -1.95 -10.35
N ILE A 89 -1.26 -1.22 -10.02
CA ILE A 89 -1.17 0.08 -9.34
C ILE A 89 -0.47 -0.11 -7.99
N LEU A 90 -0.93 -1.06 -7.17
CA LEU A 90 -0.37 -1.33 -5.84
C LEU A 90 1.10 -1.79 -5.89
N GLN A 91 1.50 -2.60 -6.88
CA GLN A 91 2.90 -2.96 -7.11
C GLN A 91 3.74 -1.71 -7.45
N ASN A 92 3.24 -0.87 -8.34
CA ASN A 92 3.95 0.32 -8.82
C ASN A 92 4.05 1.44 -7.78
N LEU A 93 3.32 1.37 -6.65
CA LEU A 93 3.47 2.30 -5.53
C LEU A 93 4.82 2.16 -4.83
N PHE A 94 5.47 1.00 -4.97
CA PHE A 94 6.73 0.68 -4.32
C PHE A 94 7.80 0.43 -5.38
N PRO A 95 9.09 0.62 -5.04
CA PRO A 95 10.15 0.34 -5.98
C PRO A 95 10.16 -1.14 -6.38
N PRO A 96 10.43 -1.47 -7.65
CA PRO A 96 10.53 -2.85 -8.10
C PRO A 96 11.66 -3.56 -7.38
N ILE A 97 11.43 -4.81 -6.98
CA ILE A 97 12.41 -5.63 -6.28
C ILE A 97 13.12 -6.52 -7.29
N ASN A 98 14.41 -6.26 -7.47
CA ASN A 98 15.28 -7.13 -8.27
C ASN A 98 15.84 -8.23 -7.37
N ILE A 99 15.27 -9.44 -7.48
CA ILE A 99 15.62 -10.60 -6.64
C ILE A 99 17.12 -10.92 -6.71
N ALA A 100 17.75 -10.69 -7.88
CA ALA A 100 19.17 -10.94 -8.10
C ALA A 100 20.10 -9.96 -7.35
N THR A 101 19.64 -8.74 -7.05
CA THR A 101 20.48 -7.69 -6.43
C THR A 101 20.02 -7.32 -5.02
N SER A 102 18.79 -7.66 -4.64
CA SER A 102 18.23 -7.35 -3.32
C SER A 102 18.82 -8.29 -2.26
N THR A 103 19.43 -7.72 -1.22
CA THR A 103 19.93 -8.50 -0.09
C THR A 103 18.84 -8.68 0.96
N VAL A 104 18.65 -9.91 1.47
CA VAL A 104 17.65 -10.24 2.51
C VAL A 104 17.79 -9.35 3.76
N LYS A 105 19.03 -8.94 4.11
CA LYS A 105 19.31 -8.02 5.23
C LYS A 105 18.64 -6.63 5.10
N GLN A 106 18.28 -6.21 3.90
CA GLN A 106 17.59 -4.94 3.65
C GLN A 106 16.06 -5.08 3.79
N CYS A 107 15.54 -6.31 3.85
CA CYS A 107 14.11 -6.60 3.95
C CYS A 107 13.64 -6.51 5.40
N LYS A 108 13.48 -5.29 5.91
CA LYS A 108 13.04 -5.05 7.30
C LYS A 108 11.53 -4.88 7.45
N ARG A 109 10.81 -4.71 6.35
CA ARG A 109 9.37 -4.41 6.32
C ARG A 109 8.68 -5.16 5.20
N ALA A 110 7.45 -5.60 5.45
CA ALA A 110 6.57 -6.18 4.45
C ALA A 110 5.19 -5.51 4.50
N VAL A 111 4.69 -5.16 3.33
CA VAL A 111 3.34 -4.65 3.11
C VAL A 111 2.55 -5.76 2.44
N LEU A 112 1.47 -6.18 3.08
CA LEU A 112 0.55 -7.19 2.59
C LEU A 112 -0.74 -6.51 2.13
N PHE A 113 -1.12 -6.79 0.88
CA PHE A 113 -2.47 -6.61 0.39
C PHE A 113 -3.10 -7.99 0.22
N HIS A 114 -4.24 -8.22 0.84
CA HIS A 114 -4.99 -9.47 0.71
C HIS A 114 -6.36 -9.19 0.12
N TYR A 115 -6.65 -9.77 -1.04
CA TYR A 115 -7.96 -9.68 -1.67
C TYR A 115 -8.84 -10.87 -1.26
N ASN A 116 -10.03 -10.58 -0.72
CA ASN A 116 -11.05 -11.58 -0.46
C ASN A 116 -12.08 -11.57 -1.60
N SER A 117 -12.12 -12.66 -2.37
CA SER A 117 -13.02 -12.78 -3.53
C SER A 117 -14.50 -12.95 -3.17
N GLN A 118 -14.82 -13.39 -1.93
CA GLN A 118 -16.19 -13.61 -1.48
C GLN A 118 -16.84 -12.30 -1.04
N THR A 119 -16.10 -11.46 -0.31
CA THR A 119 -16.57 -10.17 0.21
C THR A 119 -16.23 -8.98 -0.68
N ASP A 120 -15.42 -9.20 -1.72
CA ASP A 120 -14.87 -8.16 -2.61
C ASP A 120 -14.12 -7.06 -1.84
N THR A 121 -13.45 -7.44 -0.75
CA THR A 121 -12.71 -6.53 0.12
C THR A 121 -11.20 -6.73 0.01
N ILE A 122 -10.45 -5.68 0.33
CA ILE A 122 -8.99 -5.72 0.36
C ILE A 122 -8.53 -5.34 1.76
N GLU A 123 -7.75 -6.22 2.37
CA GLU A 123 -7.07 -5.92 3.62
C GLU A 123 -5.65 -5.43 3.34
N PHE A 124 -5.31 -4.28 3.93
CA PHE A 124 -3.97 -3.73 3.91
C PHE A 124 -3.33 -3.87 5.30
N ARG A 125 -2.17 -4.54 5.38
CA ARG A 125 -1.42 -4.72 6.62
C ARG A 125 0.05 -4.45 6.40
N HIS A 126 0.72 -3.86 7.39
CA HIS A 126 2.14 -3.56 7.35
C HIS A 126 2.84 -4.19 8.54
N TYR A 127 3.86 -4.98 8.26
CA TYR A 127 4.60 -5.79 9.22
C TYR A 127 6.07 -5.37 9.25
N ALA A 128 6.64 -5.34 10.45
CA ALA A 128 8.08 -5.33 10.64
C ALA A 128 8.59 -6.77 10.61
N ILE A 129 9.71 -7.00 9.91
CA ILE A 129 10.39 -8.29 9.86
C ILE A 129 11.51 -8.22 10.90
N SER A 130 11.46 -9.11 11.88
CA SER A 130 12.54 -9.33 12.83
C SER A 130 13.06 -10.75 12.61
N ILE A 131 14.37 -10.86 12.39
CA ILE A 131 15.11 -12.12 12.35
C ILE A 131 15.89 -12.22 13.66
#